data_AF-A0AAV9NQZ7-F1
#
_entry.id   AF-A0AAV9NQZ7-F1
#
_cell.length_a   1.000
_cell.length_b   1.000
_cell.length_c   1.000
_cell.angle_alpha   90.00
_cell.angle_beta   90.00
_cell.angle_gamma   90.00
#
_symmetry.space_group_name_H-M   'P 1'
#
loop_
_entity.id
_entity.type
_entity.pdbx_description
1 polymer ?
#
loop_
_entity_poly.entity_id
_entity_poly.type
_entity_poly.pdbx_seq_one_letter_code
_entity_poly.pdbx_strand_id
1 'polypeptide(L)'
;MYARRPVYPVPQVRRLLPACAICILLIILVSTAGSFGELSASISYRATASTGQFPRKIWQTWKVDPLGFEERDLSVARTWTAKNPEYRYEVLTDQNDVQYVETHFGPSGFNRLDIIYMYKSLRLKIIKADLLRYLVMYVEGGVYTDIDVEALKPIHRFIPQRYSEKQIDMVIGVEIDQPEFNNHTILGKKSQSFCQWTFMCKPRLPVMMVLINNILRWLNQVAIDQKVPISEIQLGFDEVISGTGPSAFTKALLSYMSGKEQVGVNWDYFHNLVESKLVGGVLVLTVEAFAAGQGHSDSGNHNAKNALVKHHYHASNWPTAHPRYNHPVYGEVEKCNWDVECVKAWDYNKAVFDALSQEEQLAQIALKDQTESEDISFPGPIS
;
A
#
# COMPACT_ATOMS: atom_id res chain seq x y z
N MET A 1 -85.28 10.37 -8.71
CA MET A 1 -83.98 9.92 -9.24
C MET A 1 -82.96 11.03 -9.02
N TYR A 2 -82.12 10.93 -7.99
CA TYR A 2 -81.00 11.86 -7.78
C TYR A 2 -79.77 11.34 -8.55
N ALA A 3 -79.36 12.06 -9.58
CA ALA A 3 -78.14 11.75 -10.34
C ALA A 3 -76.90 12.25 -9.57
N ARG A 4 -75.99 11.33 -9.22
CA ARG A 4 -74.68 11.66 -8.61
C ARG A 4 -73.80 12.38 -9.63
N ARG A 5 -73.23 13.53 -9.26
CA ARG A 5 -72.16 14.18 -10.01
C ARG A 5 -70.82 13.44 -9.77
N PRO A 6 -70.00 13.22 -10.80
CA PRO A 6 -68.66 12.64 -10.62
C PRO A 6 -67.72 13.67 -10.01
N VAL A 7 -67.08 13.29 -8.90
CA VAL A 7 -66.00 14.05 -8.27
C VAL A 7 -64.71 13.74 -9.04
N TYR A 8 -64.25 14.69 -9.86
CA TYR A 8 -62.92 14.59 -10.47
C TYR A 8 -61.86 15.07 -9.46
N PRO A 9 -60.76 14.32 -9.24
CA PRO A 9 -59.71 14.74 -8.33
C PRO A 9 -58.99 16.00 -8.86
N VAL A 10 -58.78 16.95 -7.97
CA VAL A 10 -58.17 18.27 -8.22
C VAL A 10 -56.77 18.13 -8.82
N PRO A 11 -56.37 18.93 -9.84
CA PRO A 11 -55.11 18.77 -10.58
C PRO A 11 -53.83 18.80 -9.74
N GLN A 12 -53.87 19.41 -8.55
CA GLN A 12 -52.72 19.50 -7.64
C GLN A 12 -52.34 18.14 -7.03
N VAL A 13 -53.30 17.23 -6.80
CA VAL A 13 -53.05 15.91 -6.20
C VAL A 13 -52.27 14.99 -7.15
N ARG A 14 -52.39 15.22 -8.48
CA ARG A 14 -51.76 14.38 -9.51
C ARG A 14 -50.26 14.63 -9.69
N ARG A 15 -49.73 15.76 -9.19
CA ARG A 15 -48.29 16.10 -9.21
C ARG A 15 -47.56 15.78 -7.91
N LEU A 16 -48.27 15.68 -6.79
CA LEU A 16 -47.71 15.31 -5.48
C LEU A 16 -47.32 13.83 -5.42
N LEU A 17 -48.11 12.93 -6.01
CA LEU A 17 -47.83 11.49 -6.01
C LEU A 17 -46.49 11.10 -6.66
N PRO A 18 -46.13 11.56 -7.88
CA PRO A 18 -44.81 11.25 -8.45
C PRO A 18 -43.67 11.92 -7.69
N ALA A 19 -43.87 13.12 -7.15
CA ALA A 19 -42.87 13.79 -6.31
C ALA A 19 -42.63 13.03 -5.00
N CYS A 20 -43.68 12.57 -4.33
CA CYS A 20 -43.59 11.71 -3.15
C CYS A 20 -42.96 10.37 -3.49
N ALA A 21 -43.28 9.77 -4.64
CA ALA A 21 -42.65 8.52 -5.09
C ALA A 21 -41.15 8.71 -5.33
N ILE A 22 -40.72 9.81 -5.97
CA ILE A 22 -39.31 10.15 -6.17
C ILE A 22 -38.62 10.40 -4.81
N CYS A 23 -39.25 11.13 -3.90
CA CYS A 23 -38.71 11.35 -2.56
C CYS A 23 -38.60 10.03 -1.78
N ILE A 24 -39.58 9.14 -1.87
CA ILE A 24 -39.54 7.80 -1.25
C ILE A 24 -38.42 6.96 -1.90
N LEU A 25 -38.25 7.03 -3.22
CA LEU A 25 -37.17 6.32 -3.93
C LEU A 25 -35.80 6.87 -3.52
N LEU A 26 -35.66 8.19 -3.39
CA LEU A 26 -34.46 8.85 -2.90
C LEU A 26 -34.19 8.51 -1.44
N ILE A 27 -35.21 8.48 -0.58
CA ILE A 27 -35.09 8.07 0.82
C ILE A 27 -34.67 6.60 0.89
N ILE A 28 -35.27 5.71 0.11
CA ILE A 28 -34.89 4.29 0.04
C ILE A 28 -33.45 4.15 -0.46
N LEU A 29 -33.04 4.88 -1.51
CA LEU A 29 -31.68 4.87 -2.04
C LEU A 29 -30.65 5.40 -1.03
N VAL A 30 -30.99 6.48 -0.29
CA VAL A 30 -30.13 7.05 0.75
C VAL A 30 -30.06 6.14 1.97
N SER A 31 -31.18 5.52 2.37
CA SER A 31 -31.23 4.55 3.48
C SER A 31 -30.55 3.22 3.16
N THR A 32 -30.34 2.90 1.88
CA THR A 32 -29.65 1.68 1.42
C THR A 32 -28.21 1.95 0.96
N ALA A 33 -27.71 3.19 1.03
CA ALA A 33 -26.36 3.56 0.62
C ALA A 33 -25.26 2.67 1.23
N GLY A 34 -25.39 2.28 2.51
CA GLY A 34 -24.48 1.31 3.14
C GLY A 34 -24.60 -0.11 2.58
N SER A 35 -25.81 -0.52 2.16
CA SER A 35 -26.08 -1.83 1.56
C SER A 35 -25.52 -1.95 0.13
N PHE A 36 -25.38 -0.85 -0.60
CA PHE A 36 -24.80 -0.85 -1.95
C PHE A 36 -23.30 -1.20 -1.95
N GLY A 37 -22.53 -0.74 -0.95
CA GLY A 37 -21.11 -1.09 -0.81
C GLY A 37 -20.91 -2.60 -0.58
N GLU A 38 -21.62 -3.16 0.41
CA GLU A 38 -21.60 -4.60 0.70
C GLU A 38 -22.05 -5.45 -0.48
N LEU A 39 -23.12 -5.03 -1.17
CA LEU A 39 -23.61 -5.69 -2.36
C LEU A 39 -22.57 -5.66 -3.49
N SER A 40 -21.91 -4.53 -3.72
CA SER A 40 -20.82 -4.39 -4.70
C SER A 40 -19.67 -5.36 -4.41
N ALA A 41 -19.20 -5.43 -3.16
CA ALA A 41 -18.12 -6.33 -2.77
C ALA A 41 -18.52 -7.81 -2.92
N SER A 42 -19.74 -8.17 -2.51
CA SER A 42 -20.29 -9.52 -2.66
C SER A 42 -20.43 -9.93 -4.14
N ILE A 43 -20.90 -9.02 -4.99
CA ILE A 43 -20.99 -9.22 -6.44
C ILE A 43 -19.58 -9.40 -7.04
N SER A 44 -18.62 -8.54 -6.69
CA SER A 44 -17.23 -8.64 -7.14
C SER A 44 -16.63 -10.01 -6.80
N TYR A 45 -16.81 -10.46 -5.55
CA TYR A 45 -16.36 -11.78 -5.11
C TYR A 45 -17.03 -12.93 -5.89
N ARG A 46 -18.36 -12.92 -6.04
CA ARG A 46 -19.08 -13.98 -6.78
C ARG A 46 -18.71 -14.00 -8.27
N ALA A 47 -18.55 -12.84 -8.88
CA ALA A 47 -18.10 -12.71 -10.27
C ALA A 47 -16.67 -13.25 -10.43
N THR A 48 -15.76 -12.91 -9.52
CA THR A 48 -14.38 -13.43 -9.51
C THR A 48 -14.36 -14.94 -9.31
N ALA A 49 -15.11 -15.46 -8.34
CA ALA A 49 -15.18 -16.90 -8.04
C ALA A 49 -15.75 -17.72 -9.22
N SER A 50 -16.68 -17.15 -10.00
CA SER A 50 -17.28 -17.83 -11.16
C SER A 50 -16.43 -17.73 -12.43
N THR A 51 -15.79 -16.58 -12.69
CA THR A 51 -15.01 -16.35 -13.91
C THR A 51 -13.54 -16.75 -13.78
N GLY A 52 -13.00 -16.71 -12.57
CA GLY A 52 -11.58 -16.81 -12.29
C GLY A 52 -10.76 -15.59 -12.69
N GLN A 53 -11.42 -14.46 -13.03
CA GLN A 53 -10.77 -13.22 -13.49
C GLN A 53 -10.59 -12.22 -12.35
N PHE A 54 -9.62 -11.31 -12.50
CA PHE A 54 -9.43 -10.20 -11.58
C PHE A 54 -10.55 -9.15 -11.72
N PRO A 55 -10.99 -8.55 -10.61
CA PRO A 55 -11.85 -7.37 -10.66
C PRO A 55 -11.21 -6.26 -11.49
N ARG A 56 -11.97 -5.66 -12.41
CA ARG A 56 -11.53 -4.49 -13.19
C ARG A 56 -11.72 -3.20 -12.39
N LYS A 57 -11.03 -3.12 -11.24
CA LYS A 57 -11.00 -1.97 -10.34
C LYS A 57 -9.57 -1.54 -10.07
N ILE A 58 -9.33 -0.24 -10.07
CA ILE A 58 -8.06 0.39 -9.69
C ILE A 58 -8.33 1.21 -8.45
N TRP A 59 -7.60 0.91 -7.39
CA TRP A 59 -7.66 1.58 -6.09
C TRP A 59 -6.41 2.41 -5.88
N GLN A 60 -6.62 3.66 -5.51
CA GLN A 60 -5.61 4.49 -4.87
C GLN A 60 -6.15 5.02 -3.55
N THR A 61 -5.26 5.47 -2.68
CA THR A 61 -5.61 6.16 -1.44
C THR A 61 -4.92 7.51 -1.42
N TRP A 62 -5.65 8.58 -1.11
CA TRP A 62 -5.07 9.90 -1.01
C TRP A 62 -5.74 10.78 0.03
N LYS A 63 -5.26 12.01 0.20
CA LYS A 63 -5.81 12.93 1.22
C LYS A 63 -7.20 13.45 0.81
N VAL A 64 -7.38 13.70 -0.49
CA VAL A 64 -8.56 14.34 -1.08
C VAL A 64 -9.07 13.53 -2.27
N ASP A 65 -10.25 13.86 -2.77
CA ASP A 65 -10.83 13.21 -3.94
C ASP A 65 -10.17 13.68 -5.26
N PRO A 66 -10.40 12.98 -6.39
CA PRO A 66 -9.75 13.31 -7.66
C PRO A 66 -9.97 14.73 -8.19
N LEU A 67 -11.06 15.41 -7.79
CA LEU A 67 -11.29 16.81 -8.18
C LEU A 67 -10.39 17.79 -7.42
N GLY A 68 -9.87 17.37 -6.27
CA GLY A 68 -8.96 18.14 -5.42
C GLY A 68 -7.48 17.80 -5.58
N PHE A 69 -7.13 16.88 -6.49
CA PHE A 69 -5.72 16.51 -6.72
C PHE A 69 -4.88 17.70 -7.20
N GLU A 70 -3.65 17.80 -6.71
CA GLU A 70 -2.65 18.65 -7.33
C GLU A 70 -2.33 18.16 -8.75
N GLU A 71 -1.93 19.06 -9.66
CA GLU A 71 -1.69 18.71 -11.06
C GLU A 71 -0.68 17.57 -11.22
N ARG A 72 0.33 17.53 -10.35
CA ARG A 72 1.35 16.47 -10.32
C ARG A 72 0.71 15.10 -10.08
N ASP A 73 -0.02 14.94 -8.98
CA ASP A 73 -0.68 13.69 -8.60
C ASP A 73 -1.75 13.30 -9.62
N LEU A 74 -2.50 14.30 -10.11
CA LEU A 74 -3.53 14.13 -11.12
C LEU A 74 -2.96 13.62 -12.45
N SER A 75 -1.81 14.15 -12.89
CA SER A 75 -1.15 13.73 -14.11
C SER A 75 -0.71 12.26 -14.04
N VAL A 76 -0.22 11.83 -12.88
CA VAL A 76 0.19 10.44 -12.60
C VAL A 76 -1.04 9.53 -12.54
N ALA A 77 -2.05 9.88 -11.75
CA ALA A 77 -3.29 9.12 -11.61
C ALA A 77 -4.02 8.94 -12.95
N ARG A 78 -4.04 9.96 -13.83
CA ARG A 78 -4.66 9.90 -15.16
C ARG A 78 -4.03 8.86 -16.08
N THR A 79 -2.76 8.48 -15.86
CA THR A 79 -2.12 7.43 -16.69
C THR A 79 -2.82 6.08 -16.53
N TRP A 80 -3.34 5.79 -15.32
CA TRP A 80 -4.07 4.55 -15.04
C TRP A 80 -5.39 4.48 -15.79
N THR A 81 -6.20 5.55 -15.76
CA THR A 81 -7.49 5.58 -16.46
C THR A 81 -7.32 5.65 -17.98
N ALA A 82 -6.32 6.40 -18.46
CA ALA A 82 -6.03 6.50 -19.89
C ALA A 82 -5.58 5.18 -20.52
N LYS A 83 -4.78 4.38 -19.79
CA LYS A 83 -4.28 3.09 -20.29
C LYS A 83 -5.24 1.93 -20.05
N ASN A 84 -6.20 2.08 -19.14
CA ASN A 84 -7.12 1.03 -18.73
C ASN A 84 -8.57 1.53 -18.73
N PRO A 85 -9.12 1.95 -19.89
CA PRO A 85 -10.45 2.55 -19.98
C PRO A 85 -11.59 1.62 -19.54
N GLU A 86 -11.35 0.31 -19.50
CA GLU A 86 -12.28 -0.71 -19.02
C GLU A 86 -12.26 -0.92 -17.50
N TYR A 87 -11.34 -0.26 -16.78
CA TYR A 87 -11.23 -0.36 -15.32
C TYR A 87 -11.97 0.79 -14.65
N ARG A 88 -12.69 0.46 -13.58
CA ARG A 88 -13.27 1.45 -12.68
C ARG A 88 -12.18 1.98 -11.75
N TYR A 89 -11.99 3.28 -11.75
CA TYR A 89 -11.02 3.97 -10.90
C TYR A 89 -11.68 4.50 -9.63
N GLU A 90 -11.08 4.21 -8.48
CA GLU A 90 -11.59 4.56 -7.16
C GLU A 90 -10.49 5.13 -6.28
N VAL A 91 -10.86 6.11 -5.46
CA VAL A 91 -9.96 6.74 -4.49
C VAL A 91 -10.62 6.78 -3.13
N LEU A 92 -10.00 6.14 -2.16
CA LEU A 92 -10.34 6.36 -0.75
C LEU A 92 -9.56 7.56 -0.21
N THR A 93 -10.26 8.36 0.59
CA THR A 93 -9.78 9.64 1.09
C THR A 93 -9.79 9.66 2.61
N ASP A 94 -9.07 10.62 3.22
CA ASP A 94 -9.14 10.88 4.65
C ASP A 94 -10.57 11.15 5.17
N GLN A 95 -11.52 11.49 4.28
CA GLN A 95 -12.91 11.78 4.63
C GLN A 95 -13.83 10.55 4.59
N ASN A 96 -13.46 9.49 3.86
CA ASN A 96 -14.34 8.34 3.64
C ASN A 96 -13.73 6.98 4.04
N ASP A 97 -12.45 6.95 4.43
CA ASP A 97 -11.73 5.74 4.81
C ASP A 97 -12.40 5.00 5.99
N VAL A 98 -12.77 5.71 7.06
CA VAL A 98 -13.43 5.12 8.24
C VAL A 98 -14.79 4.56 7.86
N GLN A 99 -15.58 5.29 7.06
CA GLN A 99 -16.89 4.82 6.62
C GLN A 99 -16.77 3.56 5.76
N TYR A 100 -15.76 3.48 4.89
CA TYR A 100 -15.48 2.28 4.11
C TYR A 100 -15.21 1.08 5.02
N VAL A 101 -14.31 1.25 6.01
CA VAL A 101 -13.97 0.18 6.96
C VAL A 101 -15.18 -0.24 7.79
N GLU A 102 -15.97 0.70 8.30
CA GLU A 102 -17.19 0.40 9.06
C GLU A 102 -18.23 -0.34 8.22
N THR A 103 -18.41 0.07 6.97
CA THR A 103 -19.37 -0.57 6.05
C THR A 103 -18.98 -2.03 5.80
N HIS A 104 -17.72 -2.30 5.49
CA HIS A 104 -17.31 -3.65 5.08
C HIS A 104 -16.98 -4.59 6.24
N PHE A 105 -16.48 -4.07 7.36
CA PHE A 105 -16.07 -4.88 8.51
C PHE A 105 -17.06 -4.79 9.69
N GLY A 106 -18.15 -4.05 9.55
CA GLY A 106 -19.22 -3.96 10.55
C GLY A 106 -20.07 -5.23 10.64
N PRO A 107 -21.09 -5.25 11.52
CA PRO A 107 -21.93 -6.42 11.78
C PRO A 107 -22.61 -7.00 10.53
N SER A 108 -22.95 -6.15 9.56
CA SER A 108 -23.59 -6.54 8.29
C SER A 108 -22.60 -7.06 7.24
N GLY A 109 -21.31 -6.73 7.38
CA GLY A 109 -20.24 -7.16 6.50
C GLY A 109 -19.48 -8.38 7.04
N PHE A 110 -18.16 -8.22 7.22
CA PHE A 110 -17.30 -9.30 7.76
C PHE A 110 -17.40 -9.48 9.28
N ASN A 111 -18.11 -8.59 9.99
CA ASN A 111 -18.27 -8.62 11.45
C ASN A 111 -16.93 -8.73 12.21
N ARG A 112 -15.99 -7.86 11.86
CA ARG A 112 -14.65 -7.73 12.45
C ARG A 112 -14.52 -6.39 13.16
N LEU A 113 -15.21 -6.26 14.29
CA LEU A 113 -15.22 -5.04 15.09
C LEU A 113 -13.82 -4.66 15.63
N ASP A 114 -12.94 -5.64 15.77
CA ASP A 114 -11.53 -5.44 16.13
C ASP A 114 -10.74 -4.68 15.04
N ILE A 115 -11.03 -4.93 13.76
CA ILE A 115 -10.46 -4.16 12.64
C ILE A 115 -10.97 -2.72 12.69
N ILE A 116 -12.28 -2.52 12.88
CA ILE A 116 -12.87 -1.18 12.98
C ILE A 116 -12.24 -0.41 14.14
N TYR A 117 -12.16 -1.01 15.33
CA TYR A 117 -11.57 -0.40 16.50
C TYR A 117 -10.11 0.00 16.23
N MET A 118 -9.29 -0.94 15.75
CA MET A 118 -7.89 -0.67 15.43
C MET A 118 -7.75 0.49 14.45
N TYR A 119 -8.50 0.46 13.34
CA TYR A 119 -8.41 1.47 12.29
C TYR A 119 -8.78 2.88 12.77
N LYS A 120 -9.81 2.99 13.64
CA LYS A 120 -10.23 4.27 14.23
C LYS A 120 -9.27 4.77 15.31
N SER A 121 -8.57 3.87 15.99
CA SER A 121 -7.60 4.22 17.04
C SER A 121 -6.27 4.72 16.49
N LEU A 122 -5.84 4.27 15.30
CA LEU A 122 -4.57 4.66 14.71
C LEU A 122 -4.50 6.16 14.37
N ARG A 123 -3.41 6.81 14.77
CA ARG A 123 -3.08 8.20 14.38
C ARG A 123 -1.93 8.33 13.39
N LEU A 124 -1.06 7.31 13.32
CA LEU A 124 0.06 7.26 12.39
C LEU A 124 -0.46 7.04 10.96
N LYS A 125 -0.35 8.08 10.13
CA LYS A 125 -0.93 8.11 8.78
C LYS A 125 -0.40 6.99 7.88
N ILE A 126 0.89 6.69 7.93
CA ILE A 126 1.50 5.63 7.12
C ILE A 126 0.95 4.24 7.48
N ILE A 127 0.77 3.97 8.78
CA ILE A 127 0.20 2.72 9.28
C ILE A 127 -1.27 2.58 8.86
N LYS A 128 -2.05 3.67 8.92
CA LYS A 128 -3.43 3.69 8.39
C LYS A 128 -3.45 3.39 6.90
N ALA A 129 -2.58 4.01 6.11
CA ALA A 129 -2.51 3.81 4.67
C ALA A 129 -2.16 2.36 4.29
N ASP A 130 -1.11 1.79 4.91
CA ASP A 130 -0.74 0.38 4.71
C ASP A 130 -1.90 -0.55 5.06
N LEU A 131 -2.53 -0.37 6.22
CA LEU A 131 -3.65 -1.21 6.64
C LEU A 131 -4.87 -1.07 5.71
N LEU A 132 -5.22 0.17 5.32
CA LEU A 132 -6.35 0.44 4.44
C LEU A 132 -6.19 -0.26 3.09
N ARG A 133 -4.99 -0.20 2.50
CA ARG A 133 -4.67 -0.92 1.26
C ARG A 133 -5.01 -2.40 1.37
N TYR A 134 -4.59 -3.06 2.43
CA TYR A 134 -4.83 -4.48 2.61
C TYR A 134 -6.31 -4.80 2.84
N LEU A 135 -7.01 -3.93 3.58
CA LEU A 135 -8.46 -4.06 3.81
C LEU A 135 -9.23 -3.98 2.49
N VAL A 136 -8.96 -2.96 1.67
CA VAL A 136 -9.58 -2.80 0.34
C VAL A 136 -9.31 -4.01 -0.54
N MET A 137 -8.05 -4.44 -0.61
CA MET A 137 -7.66 -5.56 -1.47
C MET A 137 -8.23 -6.90 -0.99
N TYR A 138 -8.46 -7.08 0.31
CA TYR A 138 -9.23 -8.22 0.82
C TYR A 138 -10.72 -8.15 0.44
N VAL A 139 -11.34 -6.98 0.56
CA VAL A 139 -12.79 -6.81 0.32
C VAL A 139 -13.12 -6.95 -1.17
N GLU A 140 -12.41 -6.21 -2.03
CA GLU A 140 -12.81 -6.02 -3.43
C GLU A 140 -11.80 -6.53 -4.44
N GLY A 141 -10.53 -6.68 -4.07
CA GLY A 141 -9.45 -7.02 -4.99
C GLY A 141 -9.29 -5.99 -6.11
N GLY A 142 -8.81 -6.44 -7.27
CA GLY A 142 -8.45 -5.58 -8.39
C GLY A 142 -6.98 -5.19 -8.32
N VAL A 143 -6.65 -3.97 -8.71
CA VAL A 143 -5.30 -3.41 -8.64
C VAL A 143 -5.28 -2.31 -7.58
N TYR A 144 -4.31 -2.36 -6.69
CA TYR A 144 -3.96 -1.21 -5.86
C TYR A 144 -2.65 -0.60 -6.38
N THR A 145 -2.55 0.72 -6.29
CA THR A 145 -1.34 1.46 -6.60
C THR A 145 -1.27 2.76 -5.78
N ASP A 146 -0.10 3.14 -5.28
CA ASP A 146 0.11 4.43 -4.61
C ASP A 146 -0.17 5.60 -5.59
N ILE A 147 -0.48 6.78 -5.06
CA ILE A 147 -0.94 7.93 -5.86
C ILE A 147 0.12 8.45 -6.83
N ASP A 148 1.39 8.35 -6.45
CA ASP A 148 2.57 8.80 -7.20
C ASP A 148 3.20 7.68 -8.03
N VAL A 149 2.43 6.63 -8.33
CA VAL A 149 2.84 5.58 -9.26
C VAL A 149 2.17 5.81 -10.60
N GLU A 150 3.01 5.96 -11.62
CA GLU A 150 2.61 6.10 -13.02
C GLU A 150 2.45 4.72 -13.66
N ALA A 151 1.33 4.51 -14.36
CA ALA A 151 1.19 3.35 -15.24
C ALA A 151 1.98 3.61 -16.53
N LEU A 152 3.05 2.84 -16.78
CA LEU A 152 3.78 2.90 -18.05
C LEU A 152 3.09 2.03 -19.11
N LYS A 153 2.53 0.90 -18.68
CA LYS A 153 1.83 -0.10 -19.52
C LYS A 153 0.43 -0.41 -18.95
N PRO A 154 -0.50 -0.88 -19.79
CA PRO A 154 -1.83 -1.30 -19.33
C PRO A 154 -1.75 -2.58 -18.46
N ILE A 155 -2.71 -2.75 -17.55
CA ILE A 155 -2.77 -3.83 -16.54
C ILE A 155 -2.79 -5.22 -17.17
N HIS A 156 -3.38 -5.38 -18.36
CA HIS A 156 -3.35 -6.68 -19.05
C HIS A 156 -1.93 -7.17 -19.37
N ARG A 157 -0.90 -6.29 -19.32
CA ARG A 157 0.51 -6.65 -19.47
C ARG A 157 1.15 -7.18 -18.18
N PHE A 158 0.48 -7.05 -17.04
CA PHE A 158 0.98 -7.57 -15.75
C PHE A 158 0.98 -9.09 -15.72
N ILE A 159 0.20 -9.74 -16.59
CA ILE A 159 0.19 -11.19 -16.77
C ILE A 159 0.82 -11.50 -18.14
N PRO A 160 2.05 -12.04 -18.18
CA PRO A 160 2.66 -12.48 -19.43
C PRO A 160 1.79 -13.53 -20.13
N GLN A 161 1.79 -13.53 -21.47
CA GLN A 161 0.92 -14.38 -22.30
C GLN A 161 1.04 -15.89 -22.03
N ARG A 162 2.16 -16.33 -21.45
CA ARG A 162 2.38 -17.74 -21.08
C ARG A 162 1.56 -18.20 -19.88
N TYR A 163 0.98 -17.28 -19.11
CA TYR A 163 0.13 -17.60 -17.97
C TYR A 163 -1.35 -17.38 -18.30
N SER A 164 -2.19 -18.23 -17.70
CA SER A 164 -3.63 -18.02 -17.68
C SER A 164 -4.02 -17.27 -16.42
N GLU A 165 -4.76 -16.16 -16.58
CA GLU A 165 -5.31 -15.37 -15.48
C GLU A 165 -6.08 -16.23 -14.46
N LYS A 166 -6.76 -17.28 -14.92
CA LYS A 166 -7.53 -18.18 -14.05
C LYS A 166 -6.70 -18.92 -13.01
N GLN A 167 -5.41 -19.11 -13.28
CA GLN A 167 -4.48 -19.82 -12.39
C GLN A 167 -3.79 -18.88 -11.39
N ILE A 168 -3.98 -17.56 -11.54
CA ILE A 168 -3.30 -16.56 -10.74
C ILE A 168 -4.30 -15.94 -9.79
N ASP A 169 -3.97 -15.95 -8.51
CA ASP A 169 -4.75 -15.33 -7.44
C ASP A 169 -4.23 -13.92 -7.12
N MET A 170 -2.93 -13.70 -7.28
CA MET A 170 -2.27 -12.42 -7.01
C MET A 170 -1.09 -12.19 -7.96
N VAL A 171 -0.87 -10.95 -8.37
CA VAL A 171 0.33 -10.48 -9.09
C VAL A 171 1.03 -9.44 -8.24
N ILE A 172 2.31 -9.68 -7.97
CA ILE A 172 3.21 -8.79 -7.21
C ILE A 172 4.52 -8.62 -7.99
N GLY A 173 5.30 -7.60 -7.67
CA GLY A 173 6.68 -7.46 -8.17
C GLY A 173 7.68 -7.59 -7.03
N VAL A 174 8.92 -7.95 -7.34
CA VAL A 174 10.05 -7.74 -6.43
C VAL A 174 10.36 -6.23 -6.39
N GLU A 175 10.58 -5.68 -5.20
CA GLU A 175 10.97 -4.28 -5.00
C GLU A 175 12.45 -4.18 -4.66
N ILE A 176 12.89 -4.86 -3.60
CA ILE A 176 14.28 -4.91 -3.18
C ILE A 176 14.74 -6.36 -3.19
N ASP A 177 15.80 -6.61 -3.96
CA ASP A 177 16.51 -7.89 -4.01
C ASP A 177 17.99 -7.64 -3.72
N GLN A 178 18.36 -7.76 -2.45
CA GLN A 178 19.70 -7.49 -1.90
C GLN A 178 20.05 -8.51 -0.78
N PRO A 179 19.94 -9.83 -1.05
CA PRO A 179 20.01 -10.87 -0.02
C PRO A 179 21.34 -10.90 0.75
N GLU A 180 22.43 -10.36 0.19
CA GLU A 180 23.73 -10.21 0.86
C GLU A 180 23.64 -9.42 2.16
N PHE A 181 22.65 -8.52 2.29
CA PHE A 181 22.45 -7.72 3.50
C PHE A 181 21.42 -8.33 4.46
N ASN A 182 20.88 -9.53 4.22
CA ASN A 182 19.83 -10.12 5.05
C ASN A 182 20.20 -10.20 6.55
N ASN A 183 21.49 -10.40 6.86
CA ASN A 183 21.99 -10.45 8.23
C ASN A 183 22.47 -9.08 8.79
N HIS A 184 22.41 -8.02 7.98
CA HIS A 184 22.79 -6.68 8.41
C HIS A 184 21.78 -6.14 9.43
N THR A 185 22.26 -5.52 10.51
CA THR A 185 21.43 -5.10 11.66
C THR A 185 20.38 -4.05 11.31
N ILE A 186 20.73 -3.09 10.45
CA ILE A 186 19.84 -2.03 9.94
C ILE A 186 19.15 -2.43 8.61
N LEU A 187 19.93 -2.80 7.59
CA LEU A 187 19.42 -3.06 6.24
C LEU A 187 18.69 -4.40 6.09
N GLY A 188 18.99 -5.41 6.91
CA GLY A 188 18.52 -6.78 6.67
C GLY A 188 17.01 -6.91 6.63
N LYS A 189 16.29 -6.18 7.49
CA LYS A 189 14.82 -6.19 7.56
C LYS A 189 14.15 -5.73 6.26
N LYS A 190 14.84 -4.98 5.39
CA LYS A 190 14.31 -4.39 4.15
C LYS A 190 15.07 -4.80 2.90
N SER A 191 16.07 -5.67 3.04
CA SER A 191 16.93 -6.15 1.95
C SER A 191 16.23 -7.09 0.96
N GLN A 192 15.06 -7.61 1.34
CA GLN A 192 14.29 -8.59 0.59
C GLN A 192 12.82 -8.22 0.70
N SER A 193 12.26 -7.60 -0.35
CA SER A 193 10.86 -7.17 -0.33
C SER A 193 10.15 -7.34 -1.66
N PHE A 194 8.90 -7.80 -1.57
CA PHE A 194 7.92 -7.60 -2.63
C PHE A 194 7.31 -6.19 -2.53
N CYS A 195 7.05 -5.63 -3.70
CA CYS A 195 6.36 -4.36 -3.88
C CYS A 195 4.95 -4.42 -3.30
N GLN A 196 4.72 -3.61 -2.26
CA GLN A 196 3.39 -3.46 -1.63
C GLN A 196 2.62 -2.23 -2.13
N TRP A 197 3.31 -1.25 -2.72
CA TRP A 197 2.74 0.00 -3.21
C TRP A 197 2.10 -0.16 -4.60
N THR A 198 2.26 -1.31 -5.25
CA THR A 198 1.46 -1.75 -6.41
C THR A 198 1.35 -3.26 -6.43
N PHE A 199 0.11 -3.78 -6.45
CA PHE A 199 -0.15 -5.20 -6.68
C PHE A 199 -1.59 -5.42 -7.14
N MET A 200 -1.84 -6.59 -7.72
CA MET A 200 -3.15 -7.00 -8.19
C MET A 200 -3.58 -8.29 -7.49
N CYS A 201 -4.80 -8.38 -6.99
CA CYS A 201 -5.28 -9.63 -6.36
C CYS A 201 -6.77 -9.86 -6.56
N LYS A 202 -7.18 -11.12 -6.47
CA LYS A 202 -8.60 -11.48 -6.33
C LYS A 202 -9.09 -11.12 -4.92
N PRO A 203 -10.38 -10.83 -4.71
CA PRO A 203 -10.92 -10.57 -3.39
C PRO A 203 -10.87 -11.82 -2.52
N ARG A 204 -10.83 -11.61 -1.20
CA ARG A 204 -10.90 -12.62 -0.14
C ARG A 204 -9.77 -13.66 -0.14
N LEU A 205 -8.59 -13.30 -0.61
CA LEU A 205 -7.43 -14.18 -0.48
C LEU A 205 -7.06 -14.39 1.00
N PRO A 206 -6.82 -15.63 1.44
CA PRO A 206 -6.46 -15.91 2.83
C PRO A 206 -5.22 -15.13 3.29
N VAL A 207 -4.21 -14.97 2.43
CA VAL A 207 -2.97 -14.24 2.76
C VAL A 207 -3.23 -12.79 3.20
N MET A 208 -4.20 -12.12 2.58
CA MET A 208 -4.53 -10.74 2.92
C MET A 208 -5.12 -10.66 4.34
N MET A 209 -6.03 -11.56 4.70
CA MET A 209 -6.59 -11.60 6.06
C MET A 209 -5.55 -12.04 7.10
N VAL A 210 -4.64 -12.96 6.75
CA VAL A 210 -3.51 -13.33 7.61
C VAL A 210 -2.62 -12.13 7.88
N LEU A 211 -2.26 -11.37 6.83
CA LEU A 211 -1.47 -10.14 6.97
C LEU A 211 -2.17 -9.11 7.87
N ILE A 212 -3.46 -8.83 7.62
CA ILE A 212 -4.26 -7.92 8.45
C ILE A 212 -4.24 -8.37 9.91
N ASN A 213 -4.48 -9.65 10.19
CA ASN A 213 -4.47 -10.18 11.56
C ASN A 213 -3.07 -10.12 12.19
N ASN A 214 -2.00 -10.30 11.42
CA ASN A 214 -0.62 -10.15 11.89
C ASN A 214 -0.35 -8.70 12.30
N ILE A 215 -0.76 -7.73 11.47
CA ILE A 215 -0.64 -6.30 11.74
C ILE A 215 -1.40 -5.93 13.01
N LEU A 216 -2.65 -6.36 13.16
CA LEU A 216 -3.46 -6.10 14.36
C LEU A 216 -2.77 -6.65 15.62
N ARG A 217 -2.27 -7.88 15.58
CA ARG A 217 -1.54 -8.48 16.71
C ARG A 217 -0.26 -7.73 17.03
N TRP A 218 0.50 -7.36 16.01
CA TRP A 218 1.73 -6.60 16.15
C TRP A 218 1.48 -5.22 16.76
N LEU A 219 0.48 -4.46 16.28
CA LEU A 219 0.12 -3.15 16.84
C LEU A 219 -0.32 -3.25 18.30
N ASN A 220 -1.08 -4.27 18.67
CA ASN A 220 -1.44 -4.51 20.07
C ASN A 220 -0.19 -4.82 20.91
N GLN A 221 0.74 -5.61 20.40
CA GLN A 221 1.98 -5.92 21.11
C GLN A 221 2.84 -4.66 21.31
N VAL A 222 3.00 -3.82 20.27
CA VAL A 222 3.71 -2.54 20.36
C VAL A 222 3.08 -1.64 21.43
N ALA A 223 1.76 -1.52 21.46
CA ALA A 223 1.05 -0.73 22.47
C ALA A 223 1.28 -1.25 23.89
N ILE A 224 1.28 -2.57 24.08
CA ILE A 224 1.59 -3.21 25.36
C ILE A 224 3.04 -2.93 25.79
N ASP A 225 3.99 -3.10 24.87
CA ASP A 225 5.43 -2.94 25.14
C ASP A 225 5.77 -1.49 25.49
N GLN A 226 5.17 -0.54 24.78
CA GLN A 226 5.31 0.90 25.03
C GLN A 226 4.45 1.40 26.20
N LYS A 227 3.52 0.57 26.71
CA LYS A 227 2.57 0.91 27.78
C LYS A 227 1.71 2.13 27.46
N VAL A 228 1.27 2.24 26.20
CA VAL A 228 0.45 3.34 25.68
C VAL A 228 -0.77 2.78 24.95
N PRO A 229 -1.86 3.54 24.80
CA PRO A 229 -2.96 3.14 23.92
C PRO A 229 -2.51 3.14 22.44
N ILE A 230 -3.24 2.43 21.58
CA ILE A 230 -2.98 2.35 20.11
C ILE A 230 -2.82 3.74 19.47
N SER A 231 -3.54 4.74 19.96
CA SER A 231 -3.51 6.11 19.43
C SER A 231 -2.22 6.87 19.72
N GLU A 232 -1.37 6.36 20.60
CA GLU A 232 -0.15 7.01 21.10
C GLU A 232 1.11 6.18 20.82
N ILE A 233 0.99 5.06 20.09
CA ILE A 233 2.15 4.28 19.68
C ILE A 233 3.11 5.15 18.85
N GLN A 234 4.39 4.96 19.09
CA GLN A 234 5.47 5.55 18.30
C GLN A 234 6.22 4.43 17.59
N LEU A 235 6.65 4.67 16.36
CA LEU A 235 7.33 3.66 15.56
C LEU A 235 8.52 4.31 14.87
N GLY A 236 9.68 3.65 14.88
CA GLY A 236 10.80 4.01 14.02
C GLY A 236 10.58 3.57 12.57
N PHE A 237 11.44 4.03 11.66
CA PHE A 237 11.37 3.67 10.23
C PHE A 237 11.27 2.16 10.00
N ASP A 238 12.19 1.39 10.60
CA ASP A 238 12.26 -0.06 10.38
C ASP A 238 11.06 -0.81 10.97
N GLU A 239 10.43 -0.27 12.02
CA GLU A 239 9.21 -0.85 12.60
C GLU A 239 8.02 -0.64 11.68
N VAL A 240 7.90 0.52 11.02
CA VAL A 240 6.88 0.74 9.97
C VAL A 240 7.06 -0.29 8.85
N ILE A 241 8.29 -0.41 8.32
CA ILE A 241 8.62 -1.34 7.23
C ILE A 241 8.33 -2.80 7.59
N SER A 242 8.69 -3.22 8.81
CA SER A 242 8.57 -4.61 9.25
C SER A 242 7.23 -4.99 9.88
N GLY A 243 6.46 -4.00 10.34
CA GLY A 243 5.17 -4.20 11.00
C GLY A 243 3.98 -4.12 10.05
N THR A 244 3.95 -3.13 9.15
CA THR A 244 2.84 -2.95 8.18
C THR A 244 3.29 -2.81 6.74
N GLY A 245 4.54 -2.42 6.53
CA GLY A 245 5.10 -2.14 5.22
C GLY A 245 5.55 -3.39 4.44
N PRO A 246 6.48 -3.21 3.49
CA PRO A 246 6.84 -4.24 2.50
C PRO A 246 7.33 -5.54 3.14
N SER A 247 8.04 -5.50 4.27
CA SER A 247 8.59 -6.70 4.88
C SER A 247 7.51 -7.54 5.59
N ALA A 248 6.48 -6.89 6.16
CA ALA A 248 5.31 -7.60 6.69
C ALA A 248 4.54 -8.32 5.58
N PHE A 249 4.29 -7.61 4.48
CA PHE A 249 3.65 -8.14 3.26
C PHE A 249 4.42 -9.33 2.70
N THR A 250 5.74 -9.18 2.56
CA THR A 250 6.65 -10.21 2.03
C THR A 250 6.63 -11.47 2.86
N LYS A 251 6.76 -11.35 4.19
CA LYS A 251 6.73 -12.50 5.11
C LYS A 251 5.39 -13.25 5.03
N ALA A 252 4.27 -12.53 4.94
CA ALA A 252 2.96 -13.15 4.81
C ALA A 252 2.84 -13.94 3.50
N LEU A 253 3.36 -13.42 2.39
CA LEU A 253 3.33 -14.07 1.08
C LEU A 253 4.25 -15.28 0.98
N LEU A 254 5.49 -15.20 1.48
CA LEU A 254 6.39 -16.35 1.53
C LEU A 254 5.78 -17.49 2.35
N SER A 255 5.19 -17.18 3.51
CA SER A 255 4.47 -18.14 4.34
C SER A 255 3.26 -18.75 3.62
N TYR A 256 2.46 -17.92 2.93
CA TYR A 256 1.32 -18.38 2.14
C TYR A 256 1.73 -19.32 1.00
N MET A 257 2.73 -18.92 0.20
CA MET A 257 3.25 -19.73 -0.90
C MET A 257 3.82 -21.05 -0.36
N SER A 258 4.54 -21.01 0.76
CA SER A 258 5.04 -22.21 1.41
C SER A 258 3.94 -23.18 1.80
N GLY A 259 2.85 -22.67 2.39
CA GLY A 259 1.69 -23.48 2.77
C GLY A 259 0.94 -24.05 1.56
N LYS A 260 0.85 -23.30 0.46
CA LYS A 260 0.19 -23.74 -0.78
C LYS A 260 0.98 -24.83 -1.50
N GLU A 261 2.28 -24.67 -1.60
CA GLU A 261 3.17 -25.61 -2.28
C GLU A 261 3.62 -26.78 -1.38
N GLN A 262 3.34 -26.71 -0.07
CA GLN A 262 3.78 -27.68 0.93
C GLN A 262 5.32 -27.86 0.97
N VAL A 263 6.04 -26.79 0.65
CA VAL A 263 7.52 -26.72 0.66
C VAL A 263 7.96 -25.38 1.24
N GLY A 264 9.16 -25.31 1.82
CA GLY A 264 9.71 -24.05 2.33
C GLY A 264 10.06 -23.10 1.19
N VAL A 265 9.14 -22.21 0.82
CA VAL A 265 9.39 -21.11 -0.12
C VAL A 265 10.04 -19.96 0.63
N ASN A 266 11.28 -19.67 0.28
CA ASN A 266 12.09 -18.58 0.85
C ASN A 266 12.47 -17.56 -0.24
N TRP A 267 13.28 -16.56 0.10
CA TRP A 267 13.68 -15.52 -0.84
C TRP A 267 14.52 -16.03 -2.02
N ASP A 268 15.26 -17.13 -1.87
CA ASP A 268 16.09 -17.70 -2.93
C ASP A 268 15.26 -18.08 -4.17
N TYR A 269 13.96 -18.31 -4.01
CA TYR A 269 13.04 -18.55 -5.13
C TYR A 269 12.86 -17.34 -6.06
N PHE A 270 13.11 -16.14 -5.55
CA PHE A 270 12.82 -14.85 -6.16
C PHE A 270 14.04 -13.92 -6.26
N HIS A 271 15.20 -14.39 -5.81
CA HIS A 271 16.48 -13.72 -6.05
C HIS A 271 16.87 -13.83 -7.52
N ASN A 272 17.34 -12.73 -8.10
CA ASN A 272 17.83 -12.61 -9.48
C ASN A 272 16.84 -13.15 -10.52
N LEU A 273 15.57 -12.77 -10.40
CA LEU A 273 14.53 -13.17 -11.35
C LEU A 273 14.75 -12.49 -12.70
N VAL A 274 15.14 -13.28 -13.70
CA VAL A 274 15.20 -12.87 -15.11
C VAL A 274 13.79 -12.81 -15.74
N GLU A 275 12.86 -13.61 -15.25
CA GLU A 275 11.47 -13.62 -15.69
C GLU A 275 10.50 -13.91 -14.55
N SER A 276 9.22 -13.56 -14.74
CA SER A 276 8.20 -13.78 -13.72
C SER A 276 8.00 -15.25 -13.37
N LYS A 277 7.64 -15.54 -12.12
CA LYS A 277 7.48 -16.90 -11.58
C LYS A 277 6.14 -17.05 -10.87
N LEU A 278 5.40 -18.12 -11.17
CA LEU A 278 4.14 -18.44 -10.50
C LEU A 278 4.40 -19.47 -9.39
N VAL A 279 4.08 -19.11 -8.14
CA VAL A 279 4.25 -19.99 -6.96
C VAL A 279 3.02 -19.85 -6.08
N GLY A 280 2.33 -20.95 -5.77
CA GLY A 280 1.18 -20.96 -4.86
C GLY A 280 0.01 -20.08 -5.30
N GLY A 281 -0.16 -19.87 -6.62
CA GLY A 281 -1.15 -18.93 -7.18
C GLY A 281 -0.70 -17.46 -7.20
N VAL A 282 0.51 -17.16 -6.75
CA VAL A 282 1.08 -15.80 -6.77
C VAL A 282 2.07 -15.68 -7.93
N LEU A 283 1.76 -14.81 -8.89
CA LEU A 283 2.68 -14.45 -9.98
C LEU A 283 3.60 -13.33 -9.51
N VAL A 284 4.87 -13.66 -9.31
CA VAL A 284 5.91 -12.72 -8.92
C VAL A 284 6.63 -12.21 -10.17
N LEU A 285 6.58 -10.90 -10.38
CA LEU A 285 7.25 -10.20 -11.47
C LEU A 285 8.65 -9.75 -11.06
N THR A 286 9.50 -9.49 -12.05
CA THR A 286 10.89 -9.05 -11.85
C THR A 286 10.96 -7.66 -11.22
N VAL A 287 12.14 -7.29 -10.70
CA VAL A 287 12.40 -5.93 -10.20
C VAL A 287 12.14 -4.90 -11.30
N GLU A 288 12.63 -5.11 -12.52
CA GLU A 288 12.40 -4.21 -13.66
C GLU A 288 10.90 -3.99 -13.97
N ALA A 289 10.02 -4.96 -13.66
CA ALA A 289 8.61 -4.83 -13.97
C ALA A 289 7.91 -3.75 -13.13
N PHE A 290 8.10 -3.79 -11.80
CA PHE A 290 7.43 -2.86 -10.88
C PHE A 290 8.41 -1.81 -10.33
N ALA A 291 9.63 -2.18 -10.00
CA ALA A 291 10.60 -1.37 -9.30
C ALA A 291 11.71 -0.81 -10.20
N ALA A 292 11.40 -0.45 -11.45
CA ALA A 292 12.40 0.00 -12.40
C ALA A 292 13.16 1.26 -11.95
N GLY A 293 14.47 1.34 -12.19
CA GLY A 293 15.25 2.57 -12.04
C GLY A 293 15.57 3.01 -10.60
N GLN A 294 15.56 2.11 -9.61
CA GLN A 294 15.87 2.42 -8.20
C GLN A 294 17.38 2.51 -7.88
N GLY A 295 18.25 2.29 -8.88
CA GLY A 295 19.71 2.36 -8.71
C GLY A 295 20.32 1.17 -7.96
N HIS A 296 19.52 0.17 -7.64
CA HIS A 296 19.92 -1.09 -7.00
C HIS A 296 19.09 -2.26 -7.56
N SER A 297 19.37 -3.48 -7.09
CA SER A 297 18.63 -4.73 -7.41
C SER A 297 18.45 -4.99 -8.90
N ASP A 298 19.43 -4.59 -9.71
CA ASP A 298 19.42 -4.72 -11.17
C ASP A 298 18.10 -4.24 -11.82
N SER A 299 17.52 -3.18 -11.26
CA SER A 299 16.20 -2.66 -11.60
C SER A 299 16.04 -2.11 -13.03
N GLY A 300 17.11 -2.09 -13.84
CA GLY A 300 17.05 -1.55 -15.20
C GLY A 300 16.64 -0.08 -15.22
N ASN A 301 15.76 0.30 -16.15
CA ASN A 301 15.28 1.69 -16.27
C ASN A 301 13.84 1.76 -16.77
N HIS A 302 13.20 2.92 -16.57
CA HIS A 302 11.79 3.14 -16.93
C HIS A 302 11.47 3.03 -18.43
N ASN A 303 12.47 3.10 -19.32
CA ASN A 303 12.25 2.92 -20.76
C ASN A 303 12.35 1.46 -21.20
N ALA A 304 12.70 0.55 -20.28
CA ALA A 304 12.81 -0.87 -20.57
C ALA A 304 11.48 -1.45 -21.03
N LYS A 305 11.55 -2.46 -21.90
CA LYS A 305 10.37 -3.10 -22.47
C LYS A 305 9.47 -3.71 -21.40
N ASN A 306 10.05 -4.22 -20.32
CA ASN A 306 9.33 -4.91 -19.26
C ASN A 306 8.91 -3.99 -18.12
N ALA A 307 9.34 -2.72 -18.09
CA ALA A 307 8.88 -1.77 -17.08
C ALA A 307 7.37 -1.50 -17.25
N LEU A 308 6.59 -1.81 -16.22
CA LEU A 308 5.12 -1.74 -16.23
C LEU A 308 4.60 -0.49 -15.51
N VAL A 309 5.27 -0.10 -14.43
CA VAL A 309 4.94 1.09 -13.63
C VAL A 309 6.21 1.87 -13.28
N LYS A 310 6.03 3.12 -12.84
CA LYS A 310 7.09 4.00 -12.36
C LYS A 310 6.66 4.65 -11.06
N HIS A 311 7.40 4.39 -9.98
CA HIS A 311 7.17 5.05 -8.69
C HIS A 311 7.99 6.35 -8.62
N HIS A 312 7.34 7.47 -8.34
CA HIS A 312 8.01 8.77 -8.31
C HIS A 312 8.49 9.20 -6.91
N TYR A 313 8.11 8.50 -5.84
CA TYR A 313 8.60 8.68 -4.46
C TYR A 313 8.49 10.12 -3.92
N HIS A 314 7.43 10.83 -4.29
CA HIS A 314 7.27 12.24 -3.92
C HIS A 314 5.99 12.52 -3.14
N ALA A 315 5.01 11.61 -3.15
CA ALA A 315 3.74 11.85 -2.49
C ALA A 315 3.86 11.80 -0.96
N SER A 316 4.66 10.87 -0.44
CA SER A 316 4.74 10.61 0.99
C SER A 316 6.08 11.01 1.61
N ASN A 317 6.02 11.92 2.57
CA ASN A 317 7.16 12.31 3.43
C ASN A 317 7.11 11.59 4.78
N TRP A 318 6.48 10.41 4.85
CA TRP A 318 6.40 9.64 6.09
C TRP A 318 7.77 9.32 6.74
N PRO A 319 8.89 9.12 6.00
CA PRO A 319 10.19 8.88 6.63
C PRO A 319 10.67 10.07 7.48
N THR A 320 10.18 11.29 7.22
CA THR A 320 10.47 12.45 8.08
C THR A 320 9.77 12.36 9.43
N ALA A 321 8.58 11.75 9.49
CA ALA A 321 7.85 11.52 10.74
C ALA A 321 8.30 10.25 11.48
N HIS A 322 9.02 9.37 10.78
CA HIS A 322 9.53 8.09 11.27
C HIS A 322 11.01 7.97 10.88
N PRO A 323 11.91 8.65 11.61
CA PRO A 323 13.31 8.78 11.19
C PRO A 323 14.00 7.42 11.12
N ARG A 324 14.94 7.31 10.18
CA ARG A 324 15.87 6.19 10.10
C ARG A 324 16.86 6.26 11.24
N TYR A 325 17.56 5.15 11.47
CA TYR A 325 18.75 5.20 12.29
C TYR A 325 19.77 6.14 11.63
N ASN A 326 20.24 7.12 12.40
CA ASN A 326 21.17 8.12 11.94
C ASN A 326 22.38 8.13 12.88
N HIS A 327 23.54 7.69 12.40
CA HIS A 327 24.77 7.72 13.19
C HIS A 327 25.23 9.17 13.37
N PRO A 328 25.59 9.62 14.59
CA PRO A 328 25.86 11.03 14.86
C PRO A 328 27.02 11.61 14.05
N VAL A 329 27.96 10.77 13.59
CA VAL A 329 29.10 11.20 12.75
C VAL A 329 28.92 10.84 11.27
N TYR A 330 28.32 9.68 10.97
CA TYR A 330 28.39 9.05 9.64
C TYR A 330 27.05 9.04 8.90
N GLY A 331 25.98 9.55 9.52
CA GLY A 331 24.69 9.62 8.87
C GLY A 331 23.93 8.28 8.84
N GLU A 332 22.91 8.25 7.99
CA GLU A 332 22.13 7.07 7.62
C GLU A 332 22.92 6.16 6.67
N VAL A 333 22.98 4.85 6.96
CA VAL A 333 23.64 3.85 6.10
C VAL A 333 22.93 3.70 4.74
N GLU A 334 21.64 4.00 4.69
CA GLU A 334 20.80 3.93 3.49
C GLU A 334 21.26 4.90 2.38
N LYS A 335 22.07 5.92 2.71
CA LYS A 335 22.71 6.78 1.69
C LYS A 335 23.67 6.01 0.79
N CYS A 336 24.17 4.85 1.22
CA CYS A 336 24.97 3.95 0.39
C CYS A 336 24.17 3.30 -0.74
N ASN A 337 22.82 3.36 -0.71
CA ASN A 337 21.96 2.77 -1.73
C ASN A 337 22.33 1.31 -2.09
N TRP A 338 22.57 0.50 -1.06
CA TRP A 338 22.96 -0.92 -1.19
C TRP A 338 24.34 -1.18 -1.82
N ASP A 339 25.17 -0.16 -2.03
CA ASP A 339 26.55 -0.36 -2.45
C ASP A 339 27.36 -1.08 -1.37
N VAL A 340 27.87 -2.27 -1.69
CA VAL A 340 28.53 -3.19 -0.75
C VAL A 340 29.75 -2.56 -0.09
N GLU A 341 30.57 -1.84 -0.85
CA GLU A 341 31.80 -1.25 -0.33
C GLU A 341 31.52 -0.03 0.53
N CYS A 342 30.53 0.80 0.16
CA CYS A 342 30.04 1.89 0.99
C CYS A 342 29.47 1.39 2.32
N VAL A 343 28.62 0.35 2.30
CA VAL A 343 28.04 -0.20 3.53
C VAL A 343 29.12 -0.79 4.43
N LYS A 344 30.08 -1.55 3.88
CA LYS A 344 31.23 -2.07 4.65
C LYS A 344 32.04 -0.95 5.29
N ALA A 345 32.30 0.13 4.56
CA ALA A 345 33.03 1.29 5.08
C ALA A 345 32.26 1.95 6.22
N TRP A 346 30.94 2.12 6.06
CA TRP A 346 30.07 2.65 7.12
C TRP A 346 30.08 1.77 8.37
N ASP A 347 29.94 0.45 8.21
CA ASP A 347 29.96 -0.52 9.31
C ASP A 347 31.31 -0.51 10.06
N TYR A 348 32.41 -0.49 9.31
CA TYR A 348 33.75 -0.40 9.88
C TYR A 348 33.92 0.89 10.69
N ASN A 349 33.55 2.04 10.10
CA ASN A 349 33.66 3.34 10.74
C ASN A 349 32.79 3.45 12.00
N LYS A 350 31.57 2.91 11.95
CA LYS A 350 30.70 2.81 13.13
C LYS A 350 31.33 1.94 14.21
N ALA A 351 31.86 0.76 13.87
CA ALA A 351 32.49 -0.12 14.84
C ALA A 351 33.74 0.51 15.48
N VAL A 352 34.53 1.25 14.71
CA VAL A 352 35.67 2.02 15.23
C VAL A 352 35.18 3.11 16.19
N PHE A 353 34.13 3.85 15.83
CA PHE A 353 33.55 4.88 16.70
C PHE A 353 33.00 4.31 18.01
N ASP A 354 32.27 3.18 17.94
CA ASP A 354 31.71 2.50 19.09
C ASP A 354 32.79 1.98 20.07
N ALA A 355 34.01 1.75 19.58
CA ALA A 355 35.16 1.29 20.38
C ALA A 355 35.94 2.43 21.08
N LEU A 356 35.68 3.69 20.73
CA LEU A 356 36.32 4.86 21.34
C LEU A 356 35.83 5.10 22.78
N SER A 357 36.62 5.83 23.56
CA SER A 357 36.16 6.36 24.84
C SER A 357 35.04 7.38 24.66
N GLN A 358 34.24 7.59 25.69
CA GLN A 358 33.13 8.55 25.64
C GLN A 358 33.61 9.99 25.34
N GLU A 359 34.80 10.37 25.82
CA GLU A 359 35.41 11.68 25.54
C GLU A 359 35.76 11.84 24.06
N GLU A 360 36.37 10.81 23.46
CA GLU A 360 36.72 10.81 22.04
C GLU A 360 35.48 10.81 21.13
N GLN A 361 34.43 10.06 21.51
CA GLN A 361 33.15 10.10 20.78
C GLN A 361 32.55 11.50 20.78
N LEU A 362 32.49 12.16 21.94
CA LEU A 362 31.97 13.52 22.06
C LEU A 362 32.82 14.53 21.26
N ALA A 363 34.14 14.36 21.24
CA ALA A 363 35.02 15.20 20.44
C ALA A 363 34.76 15.06 18.92
N GLN A 364 34.56 13.84 18.42
CA GLN A 364 34.23 13.62 17.00
C GLN A 364 32.86 14.18 16.62
N ILE A 365 31.85 14.02 17.50
CA ILE A 365 30.52 14.61 17.30
C ILE A 365 30.63 16.14 17.23
N ALA A 366 31.33 16.76 18.19
CA ALA A 366 31.50 18.22 18.21
C ALA A 366 32.22 18.75 16.97
N LEU A 367 33.22 18.02 16.46
CA LEU A 367 33.92 18.39 15.23
C LEU A 367 33.00 18.30 14.00
N LYS A 368 32.16 17.27 13.94
CA LYS A 368 31.16 17.10 12.88
C LYS A 368 30.15 18.26 12.88
N ASP A 369 29.62 18.60 14.06
CA ASP A 369 28.66 19.70 14.23
C ASP A 369 29.27 21.05 13.81
N GLN A 370 30.54 21.30 14.13
CA GLN A 370 31.25 22.51 13.69
C GLN A 370 31.37 22.57 12.17
N THR A 371 31.79 21.47 11.54
CA THR A 371 31.95 21.41 10.07
C THR A 371 30.62 21.66 9.35
N GLU A 372 29.52 21.07 9.84
CA GLU A 372 28.20 21.30 9.25
C GLU A 372 27.70 22.74 9.47
N SER A 373 28.02 23.35 10.61
CA SER A 373 27.68 24.76 10.87
C SER A 373 28.44 25.73 9.95
N GLU A 374 29.70 25.41 9.62
CA GLU A 374 30.52 26.18 8.68
C GLU A 374 29.99 26.04 7.24
N ASP A 375 29.64 24.83 6.79
CA ASP A 375 29.06 24.60 5.46
C ASP A 375 27.71 25.32 5.27
N ILE A 376 26.89 25.42 6.33
CA ILE A 376 25.62 26.16 6.29
C ILE A 376 25.85 27.69 6.24
N SER A 377 26.95 28.18 6.81
CA SER A 377 27.30 29.61 6.84
C SER A 377 27.86 30.14 5.51
N PHE A 378 28.25 29.26 4.59
CA PHE A 378 28.73 29.59 3.24
C PHE A 378 27.90 28.88 2.16
N PRO A 379 26.67 29.34 1.84
CA PRO A 379 25.99 28.85 0.64
C PRO A 379 26.87 29.23 -0.56
N GLY A 380 27.30 28.23 -1.33
CA GLY A 380 28.09 28.45 -2.54
C GLY A 380 27.44 29.47 -3.47
N PRO A 381 28.22 30.17 -4.31
CA PRO A 381 27.69 31.22 -5.18
C PRO A 381 26.59 30.63 -6.07
N ILE A 382 25.43 31.30 -6.07
CA ILE A 382 24.32 31.01 -6.97
C ILE A 382 24.85 31.12 -8.41
N SER A 383 24.90 29.98 -9.11
CA SER A 383 25.23 29.89 -10.53
C SER A 383 24.00 29.57 -11.36
#